data_AF-A0A9X9F2U8-F1
#
_entry.id   AF-A0A9X9F2U8-F1
#
_cell.length_a   1.000
_cell.length_b   1.000
_cell.length_c   1.000
_cell.angle_alpha   90.00
_cell.angle_beta   90.00
_cell.angle_gamma   90.00
#
_symmetry.space_group_name_H-M   'P 1'
#
loop_
_entity.id
_entity.type
_entity.pdbx_description
1 polymer ?
#
loop_
_entity_poly.entity_id
_entity_poly.type
_entity_poly.pdbx_seq_one_letter_code
_entity_poly.pdbx_strand_id
1 'polypeptide(L)'
;GGISHIISSLFSTIGIVPLPASAGFIQLTGQRKVKSFLIASLILAGISFIPSIVNFISLLPGPIANAALLATLVQVIGISFQSILREEVNQRRLTILGISLLISLGIMFLPE
;
A
#
# COMPACT_ATOMS: atom_id res chain seq x y z
N GLY A 1 4.17 -14.55 1.77
CA GLY A 1 4.60 -13.87 3.02
C GLY A 1 5.95 -14.37 3.49
N GLY A 2 6.02 -15.56 4.09
CA GLY A 2 7.22 -16.00 4.85
C GLY A 2 8.57 -15.91 4.14
N ILE A 3 8.72 -16.54 2.97
CA ILE A 3 10.00 -16.55 2.23
C ILE A 3 10.43 -15.14 1.83
N SER A 4 9.49 -14.32 1.35
CA SER A 4 9.77 -12.93 0.95
C SER A 4 10.23 -12.07 2.13
N HIS A 5 9.69 -12.29 3.34
CA HIS A 5 10.14 -11.59 4.55
C HIS A 5 11.54 -12.02 4.96
N ILE A 6 11.89 -13.31 4.87
CA ILE A 6 13.24 -13.80 5.16
C ILE A 6 14.26 -13.13 4.23
N ILE A 7 13.97 -13.13 2.92
CA ILE A 7 14.84 -12.46 1.93
C ILE A 7 14.92 -10.95 2.22
N SER A 8 13.78 -10.28 2.51
CA SER A 8 13.77 -8.85 2.82
C SER A 8 14.64 -8.54 4.05
N SER A 9 14.56 -9.36 5.10
CA SER A 9 15.37 -9.20 6.31
C SER A 9 16.86 -9.38 6.06
N LEU A 10 17.24 -10.32 5.19
CA LEU A 10 18.63 -10.56 4.81
C LEU A 10 19.25 -9.34 4.10
N PHE A 11 18.45 -8.61 3.33
CA PHE A 11 18.87 -7.39 2.61
C PHE A 11 18.49 -6.09 3.36
N SER A 12 18.21 -6.15 4.66
CA SER A 12 17.83 -4.99 5.49
C SER A 12 16.69 -4.14 4.89
N THR A 13 15.77 -4.80 4.19
CA THR A 13 14.65 -4.19 3.47
C THR A 13 13.33 -4.43 4.23
N ILE A 14 12.37 -3.53 4.04
CA ILE A 14 11.03 -3.62 4.62
C ILE A 14 10.29 -4.84 4.06
N GLY A 15 9.54 -5.53 4.90
CA GLY A 15 8.75 -6.68 4.50
C GLY A 15 7.77 -6.37 3.36
N ILE A 16 7.75 -7.23 2.36
CA ILE A 16 6.88 -7.07 1.18
C ILE A 16 5.42 -7.37 1.56
N VAL A 17 4.57 -6.36 1.47
CA VAL A 17 3.12 -6.48 1.61
C VAL A 17 2.42 -6.33 0.26
N PRO A 18 1.25 -6.95 0.06
CA PRO A 18 0.46 -6.73 -1.15
C PRO A 18 0.14 -5.24 -1.28
N LEU A 19 0.63 -4.59 -2.35
CA LEU A 19 0.49 -3.16 -2.58
C LEU A 19 -0.92 -2.86 -3.10
N PRO A 20 -1.78 -2.17 -2.34
CA PRO A 20 -3.11 -1.78 -2.82
C PRO A 20 -3.01 -0.75 -3.96
N ALA A 21 -1.91 0.01 -4.01
CA ALA A 21 -1.56 0.89 -5.12
C ALA A 21 -1.56 0.16 -6.48
N SER A 22 -1.05 -1.07 -6.52
CA SER A 22 -1.05 -1.89 -7.73
C SER A 22 -2.47 -2.29 -8.13
N ALA A 23 -3.34 -2.58 -7.16
CA ALA A 23 -4.74 -2.88 -7.44
C ALA A 23 -5.48 -1.67 -8.03
N GLY A 24 -5.26 -0.47 -7.47
CA GLY A 24 -5.81 0.78 -8.02
C GLY A 24 -5.27 1.10 -9.41
N PHE A 25 -3.96 0.93 -9.65
CA PHE A 25 -3.35 1.09 -10.97
C PHE A 25 -3.95 0.13 -12.01
N ILE A 26 -4.14 -1.14 -11.65
CA ILE A 26 -4.78 -2.14 -12.53
C ILE A 26 -6.24 -1.76 -12.82
N GLN A 27 -6.96 -1.24 -11.83
CA GLN A 27 -8.35 -0.78 -12.00
C GLN A 27 -8.45 0.42 -12.96
N LEU A 28 -7.51 1.36 -12.89
CA LEU A 28 -7.48 2.55 -13.75
C LEU A 28 -7.00 2.26 -15.17
N THR A 29 -6.00 1.40 -15.33
CA THR A 29 -5.36 1.13 -16.63
C THR A 29 -5.92 -0.10 -17.36
N GLY A 30 -6.67 -0.96 -16.67
CA GLY A 30 -7.12 -2.25 -17.18
C GLY A 30 -6.00 -3.27 -17.41
N GLN A 31 -4.74 -2.95 -17.09
CA GLN A 31 -3.59 -3.80 -17.38
C GLN A 31 -3.43 -4.89 -16.32
N ARG A 32 -3.93 -6.09 -16.63
CA ARG A 32 -3.92 -7.26 -15.72
C ARG A 32 -2.76 -8.24 -15.97
N LYS A 33 -1.86 -7.92 -16.91
CA LYS A 33 -0.78 -8.83 -17.32
C LYS A 33 0.34 -8.87 -16.28
N VAL A 34 0.55 -10.04 -15.67
CA VAL A 34 1.65 -10.28 -14.70
C VAL A 34 3.02 -9.95 -15.31
N LYS A 35 3.20 -10.20 -16.61
CA LYS A 35 4.44 -9.85 -17.33
C LYS A 35 4.76 -8.35 -17.25
N SER A 36 3.77 -7.48 -17.40
CA SER A 36 3.96 -6.02 -17.32
C SER A 36 4.41 -5.59 -15.93
N PHE A 37 3.84 -6.21 -14.88
CA PHE A 37 4.26 -5.97 -13.50
C PHE A 37 5.71 -6.41 -13.27
N LEU A 38 6.08 -7.62 -13.68
CA LEU A 38 7.45 -8.13 -13.54
C LEU A 38 8.48 -7.28 -14.28
N ILE A 39 8.17 -6.83 -15.50
CA ILE A 39 9.04 -5.95 -16.27
C ILE A 39 9.24 -4.63 -15.52
N ALA A 40 8.17 -4.00 -15.03
CA ALA A 40 8.27 -2.77 -14.26
C ALA A 40 9.10 -2.96 -12.98
N SER A 41 8.89 -4.05 -12.23
CA SER A 41 9.68 -4.37 -11.03
C SER A 41 11.15 -4.60 -11.34
N LEU A 42 11.48 -5.28 -12.45
CA LEU A 42 12.86 -5.51 -12.88
C LEU A 42 13.55 -4.19 -13.26
N ILE A 43 12.83 -3.31 -13.97
CA ILE A 43 13.32 -1.97 -14.32
C ILE A 43 13.58 -1.15 -13.06
N LEU A 44 12.64 -1.14 -12.10
CA LEU A 44 12.79 -0.46 -10.81
C LEU A 44 13.99 -1.00 -10.02
N ALA A 45 14.17 -2.32 -9.97
CA ALA A 45 15.34 -2.94 -9.36
C ALA A 45 16.64 -2.50 -10.05
N GLY A 46 16.65 -2.43 -11.38
CA GLY A 46 17.78 -1.91 -12.15
C GLY A 46 18.09 -0.44 -11.85
N ILE A 47 17.08 0.41 -11.78
CA ILE A 47 17.20 1.83 -11.42
C ILE A 47 17.80 2.01 -10.02
N SER A 48 17.48 1.12 -9.09
CA SER A 48 18.02 1.16 -7.72
C SER A 48 19.54 1.05 -7.65
N PHE A 49 20.20 0.50 -8.68
CA PHE A 49 21.67 0.44 -8.75
C PHE A 49 22.31 1.73 -9.28
N ILE A 50 21.51 2.74 -9.68
CA ILE A 50 21.99 4.00 -10.24
C ILE A 50 21.69 5.13 -9.24
N PRO A 51 22.66 5.52 -8.37
CA PRO A 51 22.42 6.49 -7.30
C PRO A 51 21.94 7.86 -7.79
N SER A 52 22.34 8.27 -8.99
CA SER A 52 21.94 9.56 -9.58
C SER A 52 20.42 9.65 -9.79
N ILE A 53 19.78 8.56 -10.25
CA ILE A 53 18.32 8.54 -10.46
C ILE A 53 17.60 8.52 -9.12
N VAL A 54 18.08 7.71 -8.17
CA VAL A 54 17.51 7.65 -6.82
C VAL A 54 17.59 9.01 -6.13
N ASN A 55 18.75 9.69 -6.21
CA ASN A 55 18.92 11.02 -5.64
C ASN A 55 17.99 12.05 -6.29
N PHE A 56 17.79 11.97 -7.61
CA PHE A 56 16.82 12.84 -8.30
C PHE A 56 15.39 12.63 -7.79
N ILE A 57 14.96 11.38 -7.58
CA ILE A 57 13.64 11.06 -7.01
C ILE A 57 13.54 11.57 -5.56
N SER A 58 14.62 11.49 -4.78
CA SER A 58 14.66 12.01 -3.40
C SER A 58 14.55 13.53 -3.30
N LEU A 59 14.76 14.27 -4.39
CA LEU A 59 14.53 15.72 -4.44
C LEU A 59 13.03 16.07 -4.51
N LEU A 60 12.14 15.08 -4.63
CA LEU A 60 10.69 15.32 -4.64
C LEU A 60 10.27 16.08 -3.37
N PRO A 61 9.59 17.22 -3.50
CA PRO A 61 9.04 17.95 -2.37
C PRO A 61 8.12 17.05 -1.53
N GLY A 62 8.26 17.14 -0.20
CA GLY A 62 7.41 16.41 0.76
C GLY A 62 5.91 16.48 0.45
N PRO A 63 5.34 17.64 0.07
CA PRO A 63 3.92 17.73 -0.27
C PRO A 63 3.50 16.83 -1.45
N ILE A 64 4.35 16.66 -2.45
CA ILE A 64 4.07 15.83 -3.64
C ILE A 64 4.11 14.35 -3.26
N ALA A 65 5.13 13.96 -2.49
CA ALA A 65 5.24 12.60 -1.97
C ALA A 65 4.03 12.23 -1.09
N ASN A 66 3.63 13.14 -0.19
CA ASN A 66 2.49 12.93 0.69
C ASN A 66 1.16 12.84 -0.07
N ALA A 67 0.99 13.61 -1.15
CA ALA A 67 -0.20 13.50 -2.01
C ALA A 67 -0.29 12.12 -2.68
N ALA A 68 0.83 11.58 -3.18
CA ALA A 68 0.86 10.24 -3.76
C ALA A 68 0.56 9.14 -2.72
N LEU A 69 1.06 9.29 -1.49
CA LEU A 69 0.76 8.39 -0.39
C LEU A 69 -0.72 8.45 0.01
N LEU A 70 -1.30 9.65 0.10
CA LEU A 70 -2.71 9.85 0.41
C LEU A 70 -3.61 9.17 -0.62
N ALA A 71 -3.30 9.33 -1.92
CA ALA A 71 -4.05 8.67 -2.99
C ALA A 71 -4.04 7.14 -2.84
N THR A 72 -2.90 6.57 -2.45
CA THR A 72 -2.79 5.13 -2.15
C THR A 72 -3.61 4.73 -0.93
N LEU A 73 -3.55 5.52 0.15
CA LEU A 73 -4.32 5.30 1.38
C LEU A 73 -5.83 5.27 1.13
N VAL A 74 -6.33 6.20 0.31
CA VAL A 74 -7.74 6.22 -0.12
C VAL A 74 -8.12 4.94 -0.86
N GLN A 75 -7.24 4.41 -1.72
CA GLN A 75 -7.48 3.14 -2.41
C GLN A 75 -7.53 1.96 -1.42
N VAL A 76 -6.63 1.90 -0.42
CA VAL A 76 -6.67 0.86 0.62
C VAL A 76 -8.01 0.88 1.34
N ILE A 77 -8.45 2.06 1.78
CA ILE A 77 -9.72 2.24 2.49
C ILE A 77 -10.90 1.80 1.61
N GLY A 78 -10.90 2.17 0.33
CA GLY A 78 -11.92 1.74 -0.63
C GLY A 78 -12.00 0.23 -0.79
N ILE A 79 -10.86 -0.45 -0.90
CA ILE A 79 -10.80 -1.93 -0.99
C ILE A 79 -11.30 -2.56 0.32
N SER A 80 -10.95 -2.01 1.47
CA SER A 80 -11.43 -2.47 2.78
C SER A 80 -12.96 -2.38 2.89
N PHE A 81 -13.56 -1.24 2.52
CA PHE A 81 -15.02 -1.10 2.53
C PHE A 81 -15.69 -2.06 1.55
N GLN A 82 -15.17 -2.21 0.34
CA GLN A 82 -15.68 -3.20 -0.63
C GLN A 82 -15.63 -4.62 -0.05
N SER A 83 -14.58 -4.97 0.70
CA SER A 83 -14.48 -6.28 1.34
C SER A 83 -15.53 -6.49 2.43
N ILE A 84 -15.91 -5.44 3.15
CA ILE A 84 -16.88 -5.49 4.24
C ILE A 84 -18.32 -5.55 3.69
N LEU A 85 -18.58 -4.80 2.63
CA LEU A 85 -19.87 -4.75 1.93
C LEU A 85 -20.19 -6.02 1.11
N ARG A 86 -19.22 -6.93 0.94
CA ARG A 86 -19.45 -8.24 0.28
C ARG A 86 -20.38 -9.14 1.05
N GLU A 87 -20.49 -8.96 2.36
CA GLU A 87 -21.42 -9.69 3.20
C GLU A 87 -22.55 -8.78 3.69
N GLU A 88 -23.67 -9.36 4.10
CA GLU A 88 -24.78 -8.56 4.63
C GLU A 88 -24.36 -7.76 5.86
N VAL A 89 -24.59 -6.45 5.79
CA VAL A 89 -24.26 -5.51 6.84
C VAL A 89 -25.46 -5.41 7.78
N ASN A 90 -25.36 -6.07 8.94
CA ASN A 90 -26.36 -5.97 10.00
C ASN A 90 -25.93 -4.99 11.10
N GLN A 91 -26.87 -4.61 11.98
CA GLN A 91 -26.62 -3.65 13.05
C GLN A 91 -25.42 -4.06 13.93
N ARG A 92 -25.28 -5.36 14.23
CA ARG A 92 -24.16 -5.87 15.03
C ARG A 92 -22.81 -5.64 14.35
N ARG A 93 -22.71 -5.89 13.04
CA ARG A 93 -21.48 -5.69 12.25
C ARG A 93 -21.12 -4.22 12.14
N LEU A 94 -22.12 -3.34 11.99
CA LEU A 94 -21.90 -1.89 12.03
C LEU A 94 -21.36 -1.44 13.39
N THR A 95 -21.89 -1.97 14.49
CA THR A 95 -21.37 -1.67 15.83
C THR A 95 -19.92 -2.15 15.99
N ILE A 96 -19.59 -3.35 15.53
CA ILE A 96 -18.22 -3.88 15.57
C ILE A 96 -17.27 -2.98 14.76
N LEU A 97 -17.68 -2.57 13.55
CA LEU A 97 -16.90 -1.69 12.68
C LEU A 97 -16.70 -0.30 13.29
N GLY A 98 -17.75 0.29 13.86
CA GLY A 98 -17.66 1.60 14.51
C GLY A 98 -16.72 1.56 15.71
N ILE A 99 -16.86 0.55 16.58
CA ILE A 99 -16.00 0.40 17.77
C ILE A 99 -14.54 0.15 17.36
N SER A 100 -14.28 -0.75 16.41
CA SER A 100 -12.91 -1.03 15.97
C SER A 100 -12.24 0.20 15.37
N LEU A 101 -12.96 0.97 14.55
CA LEU A 101 -12.45 2.17 13.91
C LEU A 101 -12.18 3.29 14.93
N LEU A 102 -13.08 3.50 15.90
CA LEU A 102 -12.88 4.47 16.99
C LEU A 102 -11.69 4.10 17.88
N ILE A 103 -11.55 2.83 18.26
CA ILE A 103 -10.43 2.36 19.09
C ILE A 103 -9.11 2.50 18.33
N SER A 104 -9.04 2.06 17.07
CA SER A 104 -7.82 2.17 16.27
C SER A 104 -7.38 3.62 16.05
N LEU A 105 -8.33 4.52 15.75
CA LEU A 105 -8.04 5.94 15.64
C LEU A 105 -7.57 6.51 16.99
N GLY A 106 -8.21 6.15 18.10
CA GLY A 106 -7.82 6.61 19.44
C GLY A 106 -6.40 6.17 19.82
N ILE A 107 -6.03 4.92 19.54
CA ILE A 107 -4.68 4.39 19.81
C ILE A 107 -3.63 5.15 19.00
N MET A 108 -3.92 5.56 17.76
CA MET A 108 -2.96 6.30 16.92
C MET A 108 -2.54 7.65 17.52
N PHE A 109 -3.37 8.24 18.39
CA PHE A 109 -3.09 9.51 19.07
C PHE A 109 -2.59 9.34 20.50
N LEU A 110 -2.44 8.11 21.00
CA LEU A 110 -1.90 7.87 22.34
C LEU A 110 -0.39 8.14 22.31
N PRO A 111 0.12 9.09 23.12
CA PRO A 111 1.57 9.26 23.26
C PRO A 111 2.18 8.02 23.92
N GLU A 112 3.41 7.68 23.53
CA GLU A 112 4.17 6.57 24.17
C GLU A 112 4.41 6.80 25.66
#